data_AF-A0AAV5TQU4-F1
#
_entry.id   AF-A0AAV5TQU4-F1
#
_cell.length_a   1.000
_cell.length_b   1.000
_cell.length_c   1.000
_cell.angle_alpha   90.00
_cell.angle_beta   90.00
_cell.angle_gamma   90.00
#
_symmetry.space_group_name_H-M   'P 1'
#
loop_
_entity.id
_entity.type
_entity.pdbx_description
1 polymer ?
#
loop_
_entity_poly.entity_id
_entity_poly.type
_entity_poly.pdbx_seq_one_letter_code
_entity_poly.pdbx_strand_id
1 'polypeptide(L)'
;VRDLLKRLALIHAQSRRENSWSTVVVDLPSSHFTAISNRYAEAREFFERHEVDHSRMEAIRKYFALEYLQQTVTESADELKVAKVLVHGQPYAPNIFEKDGVVTGLLNWSSCHSGCFGEDIAKAICWNLPVKERLEHTTNLLESYHIHFVRYAGIECGVTFDLVRRAFDRF
;
A
#
# COMPACT_ATOMS: atom_id res chain seq x y z
N VAL A 1 12.33 -4.89 -5.49
CA VAL A 1 11.42 -3.73 -5.21
C VAL A 1 11.30 -2.72 -6.36
N ARG A 2 12.38 -2.27 -7.02
CA ARG A 2 12.25 -1.34 -8.16
C ARG A 2 11.33 -1.86 -9.27
N ASP A 3 11.53 -3.11 -9.74
CA ASP A 3 10.66 -3.68 -10.77
C ASP A 3 9.22 -3.88 -10.26
N LEU A 4 9.04 -4.27 -8.99
CA LEU A 4 7.71 -4.33 -8.34
C LEU A 4 6.98 -2.99 -8.42
N LEU A 5 7.61 -1.88 -8.02
CA LEU A 5 6.99 -0.55 -8.08
C LEU A 5 6.65 -0.14 -9.52
N LYS A 6 7.48 -0.53 -10.49
CA LYS A 6 7.16 -0.35 -11.92
C LYS A 6 5.94 -1.16 -12.36
N ARG A 7 5.78 -2.40 -11.89
CA ARG A 7 4.58 -3.22 -12.17
C ARG A 7 3.33 -2.63 -11.51
N LEU A 8 3.43 -2.20 -10.25
CA LEU A 8 2.35 -1.52 -9.55
C LEU A 8 1.96 -0.22 -10.27
N ALA A 9 2.93 0.59 -10.71
CA ALA A 9 2.67 1.80 -11.48
C ALA A 9 1.88 1.51 -12.77
N LEU A 10 2.18 0.41 -13.47
CA LEU A 10 1.43 -0.03 -14.65
C LEU A 10 -0.01 -0.37 -14.29
N ILE A 11 -0.23 -1.20 -13.26
CA ILE A 11 -1.56 -1.62 -12.79
C ILE A 11 -2.40 -0.41 -12.37
N HIS A 12 -1.82 0.49 -11.56
CA HIS A 12 -2.50 1.68 -11.07
C HIS A 12 -2.84 2.64 -12.23
N ALA A 13 -1.93 2.83 -13.19
CA ALA A 13 -2.18 3.67 -14.35
C ALA A 13 -3.26 3.09 -15.28
N GLN A 14 -3.26 1.78 -15.49
CA GLN A 14 -4.26 1.09 -16.32
C GLN A 14 -5.64 1.10 -15.66
N SER A 15 -5.73 0.77 -14.37
CA SER A 15 -6.99 0.81 -13.63
C SER A 15 -7.57 2.23 -13.51
N ARG A 16 -6.74 3.28 -13.54
CA ARG A 16 -7.25 4.65 -13.68
C ARG A 16 -7.92 4.90 -15.03
N ARG A 17 -7.41 4.31 -16.12
CA ARG A 17 -7.89 4.54 -17.49
C ARG A 17 -9.13 3.70 -17.81
N GLU A 18 -9.18 2.48 -17.30
CA GLU A 18 -10.26 1.53 -17.51
C GLU A 18 -11.00 1.32 -16.19
N ASN A 19 -12.29 1.63 -16.13
CA ASN A 19 -13.08 1.51 -14.89
C ASN A 19 -13.87 0.19 -14.78
N SER A 20 -13.69 -0.74 -15.72
CA SER A 20 -14.41 -2.02 -15.72
C SER A 20 -14.16 -2.88 -14.48
N TRP A 21 -13.00 -2.73 -13.84
CA TRP A 21 -12.68 -3.43 -12.59
C TRP A 21 -13.51 -2.94 -11.41
N SER A 22 -14.01 -1.70 -11.40
CA SER A 22 -14.71 -1.13 -10.24
C SER A 22 -16.11 -1.71 -10.05
N THR A 23 -16.64 -2.45 -11.03
CA THR A 23 -17.90 -3.19 -10.89
C THR A 23 -17.70 -4.62 -10.40
N VAL A 24 -16.47 -5.13 -10.44
CA VAL A 24 -16.09 -6.49 -10.06
C VAL A 24 -15.41 -6.52 -8.70
N VAL A 25 -14.60 -5.50 -8.41
CA VAL A 25 -13.86 -5.36 -7.16
C VAL A 25 -14.72 -4.58 -6.17
N VAL A 26 -15.17 -5.26 -5.14
CA VAL A 26 -15.91 -4.67 -4.02
C VAL A 26 -14.95 -3.99 -3.03
N ASP A 27 -15.44 -2.98 -2.34
CA ASP A 27 -14.70 -2.38 -1.23
C ASP A 27 -14.46 -3.39 -0.11
N LEU A 28 -13.38 -3.20 0.65
CA LEU A 28 -13.08 -4.07 1.77
C LEU A 28 -14.18 -3.94 2.84
N PRO A 29 -14.77 -5.06 3.30
CA PRO A 29 -15.81 -5.02 4.31
C PRO A 29 -15.23 -4.62 5.67
N SER A 30 -16.03 -4.03 6.56
CA SER A 30 -15.58 -3.67 7.92
C SER A 30 -14.97 -4.84 8.69
N SER A 31 -15.42 -6.08 8.44
CA SER A 31 -14.85 -7.29 9.03
C SER A 31 -13.36 -7.50 8.69
N HIS A 32 -12.89 -6.99 7.54
CA HIS A 32 -11.47 -6.99 7.20
C HIS A 32 -10.65 -6.18 8.21
N PHE A 33 -11.09 -4.95 8.50
CA PHE A 33 -10.41 -4.06 9.44
C PHE A 33 -10.55 -4.56 10.89
N THR A 34 -11.70 -5.12 11.27
CA THR A 34 -11.88 -5.80 12.56
C THR A 34 -10.88 -6.93 12.73
N ALA A 35 -10.66 -7.76 11.70
CA ALA A 35 -9.70 -8.85 11.76
C ALA A 35 -8.26 -8.37 11.98
N ILE A 36 -7.87 -7.24 11.36
CA ILE A 36 -6.55 -6.64 11.58
C ILE A 36 -6.42 -6.11 13.01
N SER A 37 -7.43 -5.38 13.49
CA SER A 37 -7.43 -4.83 14.86
C SER A 37 -7.37 -5.94 15.92
N ASN A 38 -8.11 -7.04 15.71
CA ASN A 38 -8.09 -8.19 16.60
C ASN A 38 -6.70 -8.87 16.66
N ARG A 39 -6.03 -9.04 15.51
CA ARG A 39 -4.65 -9.59 15.49
C ARG A 39 -3.67 -8.72 16.26
N TYR A 40 -3.82 -7.40 16.20
CA TYR A 40 -3.02 -6.49 17.02
C TYR A 40 -3.31 -6.67 18.51
N ALA A 41 -4.58 -6.81 18.90
CA ALA A 41 -4.97 -7.06 20.29
C ALA A 41 -4.40 -8.39 20.82
N GLU A 42 -4.46 -9.45 20.03
CA GLU A 42 -3.86 -10.77 20.35
C GLU A 42 -2.33 -10.67 20.52
N ALA A 43 -1.66 -9.98 19.60
CA ALA A 43 -0.22 -9.75 19.70
C ALA A 43 0.15 -8.97 20.96
N ARG A 44 -0.62 -7.93 21.30
CA ARG A 44 -0.42 -7.14 22.52
C ARG A 44 -0.58 -8.01 23.78
N GLU A 45 -1.64 -8.81 23.85
CA GLU A 45 -1.87 -9.72 24.99
C GLU A 45 -0.75 -10.76 25.13
N PHE A 46 -0.18 -11.22 24.01
CA PHE A 46 1.00 -12.08 24.04
C PHE A 46 2.19 -11.37 24.69
N PHE A 47 2.54 -10.15 24.27
CA PHE A 47 3.68 -9.41 24.84
C PHE A 47 3.47 -9.04 26.31
N GLU A 48 2.25 -8.64 26.70
CA GLU A 48 1.88 -8.35 28.09
C GLU A 48 2.09 -9.57 29.00
N ARG A 49 1.71 -10.77 28.54
CA ARG A 49 1.89 -12.02 29.30
C ARG A 49 3.34 -12.47 29.44
N HIS A 50 4.23 -12.02 28.57
CA HIS A 50 5.64 -12.43 28.56
C HIS A 50 6.58 -11.34 29.10
N GLU A 51 6.03 -10.32 29.78
CA GLU A 51 6.80 -9.20 30.39
C GLU A 51 7.76 -8.51 29.42
N VAL A 52 7.41 -8.47 28.12
CA VAL A 52 8.21 -7.81 27.09
C VAL A 52 7.89 -6.31 27.08
N ASP A 53 8.91 -5.48 26.83
CA ASP A 53 8.71 -4.04 26.64
C ASP A 53 7.66 -3.77 25.53
N HIS A 54 6.56 -3.16 25.93
CA HIS A 54 5.42 -2.84 25.08
C HIS A 54 5.35 -1.36 24.70
N SER A 55 6.37 -0.55 25.02
CA SER A 55 6.43 0.88 24.67
C SER A 55 6.23 1.13 23.18
N ARG A 56 6.82 0.26 22.34
CA ARG A 56 6.66 0.31 20.88
C ARG A 56 5.27 -0.07 20.41
N MET A 57 4.62 -1.04 21.07
CA MET A 57 3.24 -1.41 20.78
C MET A 57 2.30 -0.25 21.10
N GLU A 58 2.45 0.36 22.28
CA GLU A 58 1.63 1.51 22.67
C GLU A 58 1.84 2.70 21.72
N ALA A 59 3.08 2.95 21.28
CA ALA A 59 3.38 4.01 20.31
C ALA A 59 2.68 3.83 18.96
N ILE A 60 2.41 2.58 18.55
CA ILE A 60 1.75 2.27 17.27
C ILE A 60 0.25 1.96 17.42
N ARG A 61 -0.28 1.85 18.64
CA ARG A 61 -1.67 1.44 18.93
C ARG A 61 -2.71 2.17 18.09
N LYS A 62 -2.56 3.48 17.94
CA LYS A 62 -3.51 4.32 17.18
C LYS A 62 -3.65 3.89 15.72
N TYR A 63 -2.61 3.30 15.13
CA TYR A 63 -2.61 2.83 13.73
C TYR A 63 -3.38 1.51 13.55
N PHE A 64 -3.75 0.85 14.64
CA PHE A 64 -4.55 -0.38 14.65
C PHE A 64 -5.97 -0.19 15.19
N ALA A 65 -6.35 1.06 15.50
CA ALA A 65 -7.74 1.40 15.78
C ALA A 65 -8.59 1.14 14.53
N LEU A 66 -9.79 0.58 14.72
CA LEU A 66 -10.68 0.19 13.63
C LEU A 66 -11.00 1.39 12.71
N GLU A 67 -11.31 2.53 13.33
CA GLU A 67 -11.63 3.77 12.64
C GLU A 67 -10.46 4.26 11.82
N TYR A 68 -9.24 4.23 12.38
CA TYR A 68 -8.04 4.66 11.69
C TYR A 68 -7.75 3.79 10.46
N LEU A 69 -7.82 2.47 10.61
CA LEU A 69 -7.59 1.52 9.52
C LEU A 69 -8.60 1.73 8.39
N GLN A 70 -9.89 1.83 8.73
CA GLN A 70 -10.94 2.01 7.75
C GLN A 70 -10.79 3.35 7.02
N GLN A 71 -10.69 4.47 7.75
CA GLN A 71 -10.54 5.80 7.16
C GLN A 71 -9.30 5.89 6.26
N THR A 72 -8.16 5.36 6.73
CA THR A 72 -6.90 5.41 5.96
C THR A 72 -7.06 4.70 4.61
N VAL A 73 -7.75 3.56 4.57
CA VAL A 73 -7.95 2.82 3.32
C VAL A 73 -9.04 3.44 2.44
N THR A 74 -10.17 3.84 3.01
CA THR A 74 -11.35 4.24 2.21
C THR A 74 -11.36 5.71 1.81
N GLU A 75 -10.72 6.60 2.58
CA GLU A 75 -10.85 8.06 2.44
C GLU A 75 -9.57 8.73 1.92
N SER A 76 -8.39 8.13 2.09
CA SER A 76 -7.10 8.78 1.75
C SER A 76 -7.02 9.23 0.29
N ALA A 77 -7.62 8.49 -0.65
CA ALA A 77 -7.62 8.91 -2.06
C ALA A 77 -8.39 10.22 -2.26
N ASP A 78 -9.55 10.34 -1.62
CA ASP A 78 -10.43 11.50 -1.72
C ASP A 78 -9.81 12.71 -0.99
N GLU A 79 -9.24 12.50 0.20
CA GLU A 79 -8.53 13.53 0.99
C GLU A 79 -7.31 14.10 0.23
N LEU A 80 -6.53 13.24 -0.41
CA LEU A 80 -5.36 13.63 -1.20
C LEU A 80 -5.73 14.14 -2.60
N LYS A 81 -7.01 14.04 -3.00
CA LYS A 81 -7.52 14.40 -4.33
C LYS A 81 -6.81 13.64 -5.44
N VAL A 82 -6.56 12.35 -5.22
CA VAL A 82 -6.05 11.43 -6.25
C VAL A 82 -7.18 10.55 -6.77
N ALA A 83 -7.13 10.20 -8.05
CA ALA A 83 -8.05 9.21 -8.59
C ALA A 83 -7.84 7.85 -7.88
N LYS A 84 -8.95 7.21 -7.50
CA LYS A 84 -8.92 5.82 -6.99
C LYS A 84 -8.39 4.90 -8.09
N VAL A 85 -7.60 3.92 -7.69
CA VAL A 85 -7.03 2.89 -8.55
C VAL A 85 -7.33 1.51 -7.99
N LEU A 86 -7.08 0.48 -8.79
CA LEU A 86 -7.08 -0.89 -8.31
C LEU A 86 -5.83 -1.10 -7.44
N VAL A 87 -6.02 -1.12 -6.13
CA VAL A 87 -4.98 -1.42 -5.13
C VAL A 87 -4.91 -2.93 -4.94
N HIS A 88 -3.71 -3.51 -4.91
CA HIS A 88 -3.48 -4.91 -4.59
C HIS A 88 -3.68 -5.19 -3.09
N GLY A 89 -3.24 -4.26 -2.24
CA GLY A 89 -3.41 -4.27 -0.78
C GLY A 89 -2.39 -5.12 -0.02
N GLN A 90 -1.65 -5.98 -0.72
CA GLN A 90 -0.68 -6.91 -0.13
C GLN A 90 0.55 -7.18 -1.03
N PRO A 91 1.23 -6.16 -1.60
CA PRO A 91 2.37 -6.37 -2.51
C PRO A 91 3.69 -6.66 -1.74
N TYR A 92 3.67 -7.63 -0.82
CA TYR A 92 4.84 -8.08 -0.06
C TYR A 92 5.32 -9.47 -0.53
N ALA A 93 6.57 -9.81 -0.21
CA ALA A 93 7.37 -10.87 -0.83
C ALA A 93 6.65 -12.20 -1.16
N PRO A 94 5.84 -12.81 -0.28
CA PRO A 94 5.12 -14.05 -0.56
C PRO A 94 4.12 -13.96 -1.73
N ASN A 95 3.66 -12.75 -2.08
CA ASN A 95 2.71 -12.50 -3.15
C ASN A 95 3.39 -12.06 -4.45
N ILE A 96 4.72 -12.09 -4.53
CA ILE A 96 5.50 -11.64 -5.68
C ILE A 96 6.17 -12.85 -6.34
N PHE A 97 5.92 -13.03 -7.63
CA PHE A 97 6.64 -14.02 -8.44
C PHE A 97 7.77 -13.34 -9.22
N GLU A 98 9.01 -13.72 -8.94
CA GLU A 98 10.21 -13.16 -9.54
C GLU A 98 10.97 -14.22 -10.32
N LYS A 99 11.47 -13.85 -11.50
CA LYS A 99 12.39 -14.66 -12.30
C LYS A 99 13.55 -13.77 -12.75
N ASP A 100 14.77 -14.18 -12.45
CA ASP A 100 16.01 -13.49 -12.86
C ASP A 100 16.04 -11.99 -12.48
N GLY A 101 15.56 -11.63 -11.28
CA GLY A 101 15.52 -10.23 -10.82
C GLY A 101 14.32 -9.42 -11.34
N VAL A 102 13.42 -10.04 -12.10
CA VAL A 102 12.28 -9.38 -12.75
C VAL A 102 10.97 -9.90 -12.17
N VAL A 103 10.08 -8.99 -11.78
CA VAL A 103 8.74 -9.36 -11.32
C VAL A 103 7.92 -9.79 -12.52
N THR A 104 7.49 -11.04 -12.50
CA THR A 104 6.72 -11.69 -13.58
C THR A 104 5.26 -11.87 -13.22
N GLY A 105 4.90 -11.79 -11.93
CA GLY A 105 3.51 -11.85 -11.50
C GLY A 105 3.30 -11.32 -10.08
N LEU A 106 2.08 -10.85 -9.83
CA LEU A 106 1.54 -10.58 -8.50
C LEU A 106 0.39 -11.54 -8.22
N LEU A 107 0.43 -12.17 -7.06
CA LEU A 107 -0.49 -13.23 -6.64
C LEU A 107 -1.35 -12.75 -5.47
N ASN A 108 -2.41 -13.50 -5.18
CA ASN A 108 -3.26 -13.28 -4.01
C ASN A 108 -3.87 -11.87 -3.95
N TRP A 109 -4.83 -11.64 -4.85
CA TRP A 109 -5.63 -10.41 -4.94
C TRP A 109 -6.79 -10.36 -3.95
N SER A 110 -6.76 -11.15 -2.87
CA SER A 110 -7.87 -11.25 -1.91
C SER A 110 -8.12 -9.97 -1.10
N SER A 111 -7.14 -9.06 -1.06
CA SER A 111 -7.25 -7.76 -0.40
C SER A 111 -7.33 -6.59 -1.40
N CYS A 112 -7.58 -6.89 -2.68
CA CYS A 112 -7.69 -5.84 -3.68
C CYS A 112 -8.97 -5.02 -3.49
N HIS A 113 -8.88 -3.73 -3.78
CA HIS A 113 -9.98 -2.78 -3.57
C HIS A 113 -9.76 -1.49 -4.37
N SER A 114 -10.79 -0.64 -4.40
CA SER A 114 -10.71 0.71 -4.94
C SER A 114 -10.09 1.65 -3.90
N GLY A 115 -8.88 2.14 -4.14
CA GLY A 115 -8.14 2.86 -3.12
C GLY A 115 -7.07 3.81 -3.63
N CYS A 116 -6.24 4.27 -2.69
CA CYS A 116 -5.09 5.12 -2.99
C CYS A 116 -3.88 4.26 -3.36
N PHE A 117 -3.21 4.56 -4.48
CA PHE A 117 -1.98 3.87 -4.86
C PHE A 117 -0.87 3.97 -3.80
N GLY A 118 -0.94 4.96 -2.90
CA GLY A 118 0.00 5.16 -1.80
C GLY A 118 0.13 3.93 -0.90
N GLU A 119 -0.98 3.21 -0.69
CA GLU A 119 -1.01 1.99 0.11
C GLU A 119 -0.05 0.92 -0.42
N ASP A 120 -0.15 0.62 -1.71
CA ASP A 120 0.68 -0.40 -2.34
C ASP A 120 2.14 0.02 -2.40
N ILE A 121 2.43 1.31 -2.63
CA ILE A 121 3.80 1.82 -2.60
C ILE A 121 4.40 1.68 -1.20
N ALA A 122 3.68 2.14 -0.17
CA ALA A 122 4.10 2.07 1.22
C ALA A 122 4.35 0.62 1.62
N LYS A 123 3.41 -0.28 1.32
CA LYS A 123 3.56 -1.70 1.63
C LYS A 123 4.71 -2.35 0.84
N ALA A 124 4.83 -2.05 -0.45
CA ALA A 124 5.90 -2.58 -1.30
C ALA A 124 7.29 -2.18 -0.79
N ILE A 125 7.46 -0.96 -0.28
CA ILE A 125 8.74 -0.48 0.26
C ILE A 125 8.95 -1.02 1.68
N CYS A 126 7.97 -0.87 2.57
CA CYS A 126 8.11 -1.18 3.99
C CYS A 126 8.24 -2.67 4.30
N TRP A 127 7.63 -3.55 3.52
CA TRP A 127 7.64 -5.00 3.77
C TRP A 127 8.68 -5.78 2.98
N ASN A 128 9.28 -5.17 1.95
CA ASN A 128 10.26 -5.87 1.11
C ASN A 128 11.68 -5.31 1.23
N LEU A 129 11.89 -4.18 1.92
CA LEU A 129 13.23 -3.61 2.14
C LEU A 129 13.58 -3.51 3.63
N PRO A 130 14.86 -3.76 4.00
CA PRO A 130 15.32 -3.47 5.34
C PRO A 130 15.31 -1.97 5.63
N VAL A 131 15.24 -1.60 6.92
CA VAL A 131 15.17 -0.20 7.40
C VAL A 131 16.22 0.70 6.74
N LYS A 132 17.48 0.23 6.68
CA LYS A 132 18.60 0.99 6.10
C LYS A 132 18.32 1.41 4.65
N GLU A 133 17.92 0.45 3.81
CA GLU A 133 17.62 0.73 2.40
C GLU A 133 16.42 1.66 2.24
N ARG A 134 15.41 1.57 3.13
CA ARG A 134 14.28 2.51 3.11
C ARG A 134 14.74 3.94 3.36
N LEU A 135 15.58 4.16 4.38
CA LEU A 135 16.09 5.49 4.70
C LEU A 135 16.96 6.08 3.57
N GLU A 136 17.75 5.24 2.90
CA GLU A 136 18.69 5.68 1.86
C GLU A 136 18.05 5.83 0.47
N HIS A 137 16.95 5.12 0.18
CA HIS A 137 16.47 4.97 -1.21
C HIS A 137 15.01 5.34 -1.45
N THR A 138 14.21 5.64 -0.42
CA THR A 138 12.77 5.92 -0.59
C THR A 138 12.49 7.01 -1.62
N THR A 139 13.16 8.17 -1.56
CA THR A 139 12.97 9.25 -2.54
C THR A 139 13.16 8.76 -3.98
N ASN A 140 14.25 8.04 -4.24
CA ASN A 140 14.56 7.51 -5.58
C ASN A 140 13.54 6.45 -6.03
N LEU A 141 13.00 5.65 -5.10
CA LEU A 141 11.97 4.65 -5.39
C LEU A 141 10.64 5.31 -5.75
N LEU A 142 10.25 6.36 -5.01
CA LEU A 142 9.04 7.15 -5.27
C LEU A 142 9.13 7.91 -6.60
N GLU A 143 10.29 8.51 -6.91
CA GLU A 143 10.52 9.16 -8.21
C GLU A 143 10.44 8.14 -9.35
N SER A 144 11.05 6.96 -9.19
CA SER A 144 10.98 5.90 -10.19
C SER A 144 9.55 5.41 -10.40
N TYR A 145 8.75 5.25 -9.34
CA TYR A 145 7.33 4.95 -9.44
C TYR A 145 6.59 6.05 -10.21
N HIS A 146 6.80 7.32 -9.86
CA HIS A 146 6.15 8.47 -10.49
C HIS A 146 6.43 8.54 -12.00
N ILE A 147 7.69 8.39 -12.40
CA ILE A 147 8.12 8.37 -13.81
C ILE A 147 7.37 7.27 -14.59
N HIS A 148 7.29 6.07 -14.02
CA HIS A 148 6.58 4.96 -14.66
C HIS A 148 5.08 5.19 -14.71
N PHE A 149 4.48 5.67 -13.61
CA PHE A 149 3.05 5.95 -13.55
C PHE A 149 2.65 6.98 -14.61
N VAL A 150 3.35 8.11 -14.71
CA VAL A 150 3.08 9.15 -15.71
C VAL A 150 3.28 8.61 -17.13
N ARG A 151 4.33 7.80 -17.35
CA ARG A 151 4.57 7.16 -18.65
C ARG A 151 3.41 6.28 -19.10
N TYR A 152 2.76 5.56 -18.18
CA TYR A 152 1.65 4.65 -18.50
C TYR A 152 0.28 5.36 -18.53
N ALA A 153 0.07 6.34 -17.64
CA ALA A 153 -1.18 7.07 -17.49
C ALA A 153 -1.33 8.26 -18.46
N GLY A 154 -0.22 8.75 -19.03
CA GLY A 154 -0.16 10.00 -19.80
C GLY A 154 0.06 11.22 -18.92
N ILE A 155 0.69 12.26 -19.47
CA ILE A 155 1.05 13.50 -18.74
C ILE A 155 -0.18 14.22 -18.18
N GLU A 156 -1.32 14.10 -18.87
CA GLU A 156 -2.61 14.67 -18.47
C GLU A 156 -3.19 14.04 -17.19
N CYS A 157 -2.55 13.01 -16.62
CA CYS A 157 -3.02 12.39 -15.38
C CYS A 157 -2.96 13.30 -14.15
N GLY A 158 -2.17 14.38 -14.19
CA GLY A 158 -2.07 15.37 -13.13
C GLY A 158 -1.36 14.89 -11.85
N VAL A 159 -0.87 13.65 -11.82
CA VAL A 159 -0.14 13.10 -10.66
C VAL A 159 1.27 13.67 -10.64
N THR A 160 1.61 14.41 -9.60
CA THR A 160 2.94 14.98 -9.38
C THR A 160 3.77 14.10 -8.44
N PHE A 161 5.09 14.28 -8.44
CA PHE A 161 5.97 13.59 -7.51
C PHE A 161 5.63 13.92 -6.04
N ASP A 162 5.33 15.19 -5.73
CA ASP A 162 4.92 15.59 -4.38
C ASP A 162 3.65 14.86 -3.93
N LEU A 163 2.69 14.64 -4.85
CA LEU A 163 1.48 13.88 -4.55
C LEU A 163 1.78 12.42 -4.27
N VAL A 164 2.71 11.80 -5.02
CA VAL A 164 3.19 10.44 -4.74
C VAL A 164 3.83 10.35 -3.36
N ARG A 165 4.65 11.33 -2.99
CA ARG A 165 5.27 11.39 -1.66
C ARG A 165 4.24 11.54 -0.55
N ARG A 166 3.29 12.48 -0.67
CA ARG A 166 2.21 12.65 0.31
C ARG A 166 1.33 11.40 0.44
N ALA A 167 1.09 10.71 -0.67
CA ALA A 167 0.37 9.43 -0.66
C ALA A 167 1.17 8.33 0.03
N PHE A 168 2.49 8.25 -0.16
CA PHE A 168 3.34 7.33 0.59
C PHE A 168 3.35 7.66 2.09
N ASP A 169 3.53 8.92 2.47
CA ASP A 169 3.61 9.34 3.88
C ASP A 169 2.30 9.13 4.66
N ARG A 170 1.17 8.99 3.95
CA ARG A 170 -0.15 8.70 4.55
C ARG A 170 -0.28 7.26 5.05
N PHE A 171 0.45 6.31 4.46
CA PHE A 171 0.33 4.86 4.69
C PHE A 171 1.59 4.25 5.32
#